data_AF-A0A828RKR3-F1
#
_entry.id   AF-A0A828RKR3-F1
#
_cell.length_a   1.000
_cell.length_b   1.000
_cell.length_c   1.000
_cell.angle_alpha   90.00
_cell.angle_beta   90.00
_cell.angle_gamma   90.00
#
_symmetry.space_group_name_H-M   'P 1'
#
loop_
_entity.id
_entity.type
_entity.pdbx_description
1 polymer ?
#
loop_
_entity_poly.entity_id
_entity_poly.type
_entity_poly.pdbx_seq_one_letter_code
_entity_poly.pdbx_strand_id
1 'polypeptide(L)' 'MIPFIKAVARDHNVSPQKVVVNSTTLTDGILVRIEDRDYRVNLSQTGDNYTLTRAHVVNHQVNLMK' A
#
# COMPACT_ATOMS: atom_id res chain seq x y z
N MET A 1 6.21 -8.48 -2.06
CA MET A 1 5.90 -7.42 -1.08
C MET A 1 7.06 -6.44 -0.88
N ILE A 2 8.25 -6.87 -0.44
CA ILE A 2 9.39 -5.95 -0.20
C ILE A 2 9.73 -5.06 -1.41
N PRO A 3 9.76 -5.54 -2.67
CA PRO A 3 10.02 -4.68 -3.82
C PRO A 3 8.95 -3.61 -4.03
N PHE A 4 7.68 -3.95 -3.79
CA PHE A 4 6.54 -3.04 -3.88
C PHE A 4 6.65 -1.93 -2.82
N ILE A 5 6.91 -2.28 -1.56
CA ILE A 5 7.09 -1.30 -0.47
C ILE A 5 8.22 -0.31 -0.81
N LYS A 6 9.35 -0.80 -1.33
CA LYS A 6 10.46 0.05 -1.75
C LYS A 6 10.11 0.96 -2.93
N ALA A 7 9.37 0.47 -3.91
CA ALA A 7 8.93 1.26 -5.06
C ALA A 7 7.99 2.40 -4.62
N VAL A 8 6.95 2.07 -3.85
CA VAL A 8 6.01 3.06 -3.29
C VAL A 8 6.74 4.09 -2.44
N ALA A 9 7.67 3.65 -1.59
CA ALA A 9 8.46 4.57 -0.76
C ALA A 9 9.30 5.54 -1.60
N ARG A 10 9.91 5.05 -2.68
CA ARG A 10 10.69 5.88 -3.61
C ARG A 10 9.81 6.88 -4.35
N ASP A 11 8.66 6.45 -4.88
CA ASP A 11 7.74 7.29 -5.65
C ASP A 11 7.14 8.41 -4.79
N HIS A 12 6.92 8.13 -3.50
CA HIS A 12 6.42 9.10 -2.53
C HIS A 12 7.53 9.86 -1.77
N ASN A 13 8.80 9.59 -2.08
CA ASN A 13 9.97 10.20 -1.42
C ASN A 13 9.95 10.06 0.12
N VAL A 14 9.57 8.88 0.61
CA VAL A 14 9.53 8.53 2.04
C VAL A 14 10.44 7.34 2.36
N SER A 15 10.77 7.15 3.64
CA SER A 15 11.47 5.93 4.06
C SER A 15 10.58 4.70 3.83
N PRO A 16 11.13 3.54 3.40
CA PRO A 16 10.38 2.29 3.31
C PRO A 16 9.71 1.87 4.62
N GLN A 17 10.23 2.31 5.76
CA GLN A 17 9.66 2.05 7.09
C GLN A 17 8.36 2.83 7.35
N LYS A 18 8.08 3.86 6.54
CA LYS A 18 6.85 4.67 6.57
C LYS A 18 5.76 4.12 5.64
N VAL A 19 6.02 2.99 4.99
CA VAL A 19 5.06 2.30 4.13
C VAL A 19 4.66 1.01 4.81
N VAL A 20 3.38 0.88 5.13
CA VAL A 20 2.83 -0.28 5.85
C VAL A 20 1.67 -0.86 5.05
N VAL A 21 1.51 -2.17 5.06
CA VAL A 21 0.50 -2.89 4.27
C VAL A 21 -0.38 -3.74 5.17
N ASN A 22 -1.62 -3.99 4.77
CA ASN A 22 -2.52 -4.88 5.53
C ASN A 22 -2.41 -6.36 5.14
N SER A 23 -1.47 -6.72 4.27
CA SER A 23 -1.28 -8.08 3.75
C SER A 23 0.20 -8.33 3.44
N THR A 24 0.65 -9.58 3.57
CA THR A 24 2.00 -10.01 3.18
C THR A 24 2.10 -10.34 1.68
N THR A 25 0.97 -10.48 0.98
CA THR A 25 0.89 -10.79 -0.45
C THR A 25 0.34 -9.59 -1.22
N LEU A 26 1.02 -9.24 -2.32
CA LEU A 26 0.54 -8.19 -3.21
C LEU A 26 -0.62 -8.73 -4.04
N THR A 27 -1.83 -8.28 -3.74
CA THR A 27 -3.06 -8.65 -4.43
C THR A 27 -3.90 -7.41 -4.68
N ASP A 28 -4.84 -7.52 -5.62
CA ASP A 28 -5.79 -6.43 -5.83
C ASP A 28 -6.59 -6.13 -4.56
N GLY A 29 -6.74 -4.86 -4.24
CA GLY A 29 -7.57 -4.38 -3.15
C GLY A 29 -6.93 -4.36 -1.77
N ILE A 30 -5.65 -4.72 -1.64
CA ILE A 30 -4.91 -4.51 -0.38
C ILE A 30 -4.82 -3.02 -0.06
N LEU A 31 -4.68 -2.72 1.23
CA LEU A 31 -4.45 -1.37 1.73
C LEU A 31 -2.97 -1.15 1.98
N VAL A 32 -2.49 0.00 1.55
CA VAL A 32 -1.17 0.53 1.88
C VAL A 32 -1.33 1.87 2.56
N ARG A 33 -0.68 2.02 3.71
CA ARG A 33 -0.53 3.29 4.43
C ARG A 33 0.84 3.86 4.11
N ILE A 34 0.87 5.09 3.64
CA ILE A 34 2.09 5.85 3.37
C ILE A 34 2.04 7.06 4.31
N GLU A 35 2.92 7.06 5.32
CA GLU A 35 2.84 7.96 6.47
C GLU A 35 1.47 7.86 7.17
N ASP A 36 0.63 8.87 7.05
CA ASP A 36 -0.70 8.96 7.67
C ASP A 36 -1.84 8.91 6.64
N ARG A 37 -1.53 8.51 5.39
CA ARG A 37 -2.49 8.46 4.29
C ARG A 37 -2.70 7.02 3.82
N ASP A 38 -3.96 6.62 3.75
CA ASP A 38 -4.38 5.29 3.33
C ASP A 38 -4.72 5.26 1.84
N TYR A 39 -4.30 4.19 1.18
CA TYR A 39 -4.55 3.95 -0.23
C TYR A 39 -4.96 2.50 -0.45
N ARG A 40 -5.92 2.29 -1.35
CA ARG A 40 -6.24 0.99 -1.93
C ARG A 40 -5.36 0.77 -3.14
N VAL A 41 -4.69 -0.38 -3.17
CA VAL A 41 -3.96 -0.86 -4.35
C VAL A 41 -4.98 -1.44 -5.33
N ASN A 42 -5.02 -0.92 -6.55
CA ASN A 42 -5.72 -1.58 -7.65
C ASN A 42 -4.68 -2.18 -8.59
N LEU A 43 -4.58 -3.51 -8.60
CA LEU A 43 -3.59 -4.24 -9.39
C LEU A 43 -4.22 -4.63 -10.74
N SER A 44 -3.49 -4.42 -11.83
CA SER A 44 -3.92 -4.90 -13.15
C SER A 44 -4.07 -6.42 -13.19
N GLN A 45 -4.90 -6.92 -14.10
CA GLN A 45 -5.14 -8.37 -14.26
C GLN A 45 -3.86 -9.15 -14.59
N THR A 46 -2.90 -8.53 -15.27
CA THR A 46 -1.61 -9.15 -15.59
C THR A 46 -0.57 -9.02 -14.46
N GLY A 47 -0.85 -8.18 -13.45
CA GLY A 47 0.07 -7.93 -12.34
C GLY A 47 1.24 -7.00 -12.68
N ASP A 48 1.30 -6.47 -13.90
CA ASP A 48 2.44 -5.66 -14.38
C ASP A 48 2.41 -4.22 -13.86
N ASN A 49 1.23 -3.71 -13.54
CA ASN A 49 1.04 -2.37 -13.02
C ASN A 49 0.00 -2.32 -11.90
N TYR A 50 0.11 -1.28 -11.07
CA TYR A 50 -0.85 -0.97 -10.01
C TYR A 50 -1.14 0.53 -9.97
N THR A 51 -2.30 0.89 -9.45
CA THR A 51 -2.65 2.27 -9.09
C THR A 51 -2.95 2.36 -7.60
N LEU A 52 -2.72 3.53 -7.01
CA LEU A 52 -3.08 3.82 -5.62
C LEU A 52 -4.26 4.79 -5.61
N THR A 53 -5.40 4.33 -5.11
CA THR A 53 -6.58 5.19 -4.91
C THR A 53 -6.67 5.57 -3.45
N ARG A 54 -6.82 6.87 -3.14
CA ARG A 54 -6.97 7.32 -1.75
C ARG A 54 -8.18 6.65 -1.11
N ALA A 55 -7.96 6.02 0.04
CA ALA A 55 -8.98 5.33 0.81
C ALA A 55 -9.23 6.07 2.12
N HIS A 56 -10.49 6.11 2.55
CA HIS A 56 -10.86 6.55 3.89
C HIS A 56 -11.33 5.32 4.66
N VAL A 57 -10.58 4.94 5.68
CA VAL A 57 -10.90 3.74 6.46
C VAL A 57 -12.03 4.09 7.43
N VAL A 58 -13.14 3.34 7.34
CA VAL A 58 -14.37 3.58 8.13
C VAL A 58 -14.13 3.41 9.64
N ASN A 59 -13.25 2.47 10.00
CA ASN A 59 -12.77 2.30 11.37
C ASN A 59 -11.31 2.74 11.39
N HIS A 60 -10.93 3.62 12.33
CA HIS A 60 -9.57 4.16 12.44
C HIS A 60 -8.50 3.09 12.78
N GLN A 61 -8.93 1.83 12.95
CA GLN A 61 -8.10 0.66 13.15
C GLN A 61 -7.99 -0.16 11.86
N VAL A 62 -6.94 0.08 11.08
CA VAL A 62 -6.46 -0.90 10.09
C VAL A 62 -5.48 -1.82 10.80
N ASN A 63 -5.70 -3.13 10.73
CA ASN A 63 -4.70 -4.11 11.14
C ASN A 63 -3.56 -4.11 10.12
N LEU A 64 -2.59 -3.22 10.35
CA LEU A 64 -1.40 -3.09 9.54
C LEU A 64 -0.39 -4.16 9.94
N MET A 65 0.10 -4.92 8.96
CA MET A 65 1.21 -5.85 9.14
C MET A 65 2.52 -5.12 8.81
N LYS A 66 3.49 -5.21 9.71
CA LYS A 66 4.81 -4.57 9.57
C LYS A 66 5.80 -5.47 8.84
#